data_AF-A0A1F2WYF9-F1
#
_entry.id   AF-A0A1F2WYF9-F1
#
_cell.length_a   1.000
_cell.length_b   1.000
_cell.length_c   1.000
_cell.angle_alpha   90.00
_cell.angle_beta   90.00
_cell.angle_gamma   90.00
#
_symmetry.space_group_name_H-M   'P 1'
#
loop_
_entity.id
_entity.type
_entity.pdbx_description
1 polymer ?
#
loop_
_entity_poly.entity_id
_entity_poly.type
_entity_poly.pdbx_seq_one_letter_code
_entity_poly.pdbx_strand_id
1 'polypeptide(L)'
;MTSIEISKELNIQHFSIGRIIEKYSNELELFGDLKFKITQYGTGKGTAGGRPTKLYFLNEKQRDFLIVLLKNTRESVKLKAEIIKRS
;
A
#
# COMPACT_ATOMS: atom_id res chain seq x y z
N MET A 1 8.03 4.60 -3.05
CA MET A 1 6.62 4.84 -3.38
C MET A 1 5.78 4.73 -2.12
N THR A 2 4.70 5.48 -1.98
CA THR A 2 3.86 5.48 -0.77
C THR A 2 2.60 4.65 -0.95
N SER A 3 2.07 4.10 0.15
CA SER A 3 0.79 3.39 0.15
C SER A 3 -0.39 4.23 -0.36
N ILE A 4 -0.35 5.56 -0.23
CA ILE A 4 -1.37 6.46 -0.78
C ILE A 4 -1.26 6.55 -2.31
N GLU A 5 -0.05 6.63 -2.86
CA GLU A 5 0.15 6.63 -4.32
C GLU A 5 -0.33 5.32 -4.94
N ILE A 6 -0.01 4.17 -4.32
CA ILE A 6 -0.48 2.84 -4.76
C ILE A 6 -2.01 2.78 -4.72
N SER A 7 -2.61 3.29 -3.65
CA SER A 7 -4.07 3.37 -3.49
C SER A 7 -4.73 4.14 -4.64
N LYS A 8 -4.15 5.28 -5.04
CA LYS A 8 -4.63 6.08 -6.17
C LYS A 8 -4.45 5.38 -7.51
N GLU A 9 -3.28 4.80 -7.76
CA GLU A 9 -2.96 4.09 -9.00
C GLU A 9 -3.91 2.90 -9.24
N LEU A 10 -4.22 2.15 -8.18
CA LEU A 10 -5.03 0.95 -8.26
C LEU A 10 -6.53 1.18 -8.04
N ASN A 11 -6.93 2.42 -7.72
CA ASN A 11 -8.28 2.76 -7.29
C ASN A 11 -8.79 1.86 -6.13
N ILE A 12 -7.90 1.55 -5.18
CA ILE A 12 -8.20 0.74 -3.99
C ILE A 12 -8.13 1.64 -2.77
N GLN A 13 -9.05 1.48 -1.82
CA GLN A 13 -9.03 2.22 -0.56
C GLN A 13 -7.70 2.06 0.20
N HIS A 14 -7.09 3.17 0.63
CA HIS A 14 -5.80 3.18 1.34
C HIS A 14 -5.81 2.27 2.58
N PHE A 15 -6.92 2.24 3.30
CA PHE A 15 -7.12 1.34 4.44
C PHE A 15 -7.00 -0.15 4.05
N SER A 16 -7.53 -0.56 2.90
CA SER A 16 -7.41 -1.93 2.40
C SER A 16 -5.96 -2.27 2.05
N ILE A 17 -5.23 -1.34 1.43
CA ILE A 17 -3.79 -1.49 1.17
C ILE A 17 -3.03 -1.67 2.49
N GLY A 18 -3.30 -0.83 3.49
CA GLY A 18 -2.69 -0.92 4.81
C GLY A 18 -2.93 -2.27 5.48
N ARG A 19 -4.14 -2.84 5.39
CA ARG A 19 -4.45 -4.17 5.93
C ARG A 19 -3.67 -5.30 5.27
N ILE A 20 -3.46 -5.22 3.96
CA ILE A 20 -2.64 -6.22 3.24
C ILE A 20 -1.18 -6.09 3.65
N ILE A 21 -0.67 -4.87 3.77
CA ILE A 21 0.71 -4.62 4.23
C ILE A 21 0.91 -5.16 5.65
N GLU A 22 -0.03 -4.91 6.57
CA GLU A 22 0.06 -5.44 7.94
C GLU A 22 -0.06 -6.95 8.00
N LYS A 23 -0.91 -7.54 7.15
CA LYS A 23 -1.10 -8.99 7.10
C LYS A 23 0.16 -9.72 6.62
N TYR A 24 0.89 -9.14 5.68
CA TYR A 24 2.07 -9.74 5.05
C TYR A 24 3.34 -8.94 5.33
N SER A 25 3.44 -8.33 6.52
CA SER A 25 4.57 -7.47 6.89
C SER A 25 5.89 -8.25 6.87
N ASN A 26 5.87 -9.47 7.38
CA ASN A 26 7.06 -10.33 7.48
C ASN A 26 7.60 -10.68 6.08
N GLU A 27 6.72 -11.00 5.14
CA GLU A 27 7.10 -11.30 3.76
C GLU A 27 7.55 -10.04 3.00
N LEU A 28 6.93 -8.88 3.29
CA LEU A 28 7.39 -7.60 2.75
C LEU A 28 8.79 -7.22 3.26
N GLU A 29 9.12 -7.57 4.50
CA GLU A 29 10.42 -7.31 5.11
C GLU A 29 11.56 -8.14 4.50
N LEU A 30 11.25 -9.26 3.82
CA LEU A 30 12.23 -10.01 3.01
C LEU A 30 12.85 -9.17 1.89
N PHE A 31 12.17 -8.10 1.47
CA PHE A 31 12.60 -7.19 0.43
C PHE A 31 13.20 -5.88 0.99
N GLY A 32 13.39 -5.78 2.30
CA GLY A 32 13.95 -4.61 3.01
C GLY A 32 13.03 -4.06 4.10
N ASP A 33 13.50 -3.12 4.91
CA ASP A 33 12.75 -2.61 6.06
C ASP A 33 11.41 -1.96 5.68
N LEU A 34 10.33 -2.33 6.38
CA LEU A 34 9.01 -1.75 6.17
C LEU A 34 8.85 -0.43 6.94
N LYS A 35 9.14 0.68 6.27
CA LYS A 35 9.08 2.03 6.87
C LYS A 35 7.65 2.57 6.85
N PHE A 36 7.20 3.16 7.96
CA PHE A 36 5.92 3.86 8.01
C PHE A 36 5.97 5.12 8.89
N LYS A 37 5.02 6.03 8.65
CA LYS A 37 4.73 7.17 9.53
C LYS A 37 3.30 7.10 10.00
N ILE A 38 3.05 7.41 11.26
CA ILE A 38 1.68 7.57 11.77
C ILE A 38 1.20 8.94 11.31
N THR A 39 0.13 8.97 10.51
CA THR A 39 -0.53 10.20 10.09
C THR A 39 -1.81 10.38 10.90
N GLN A 40 -2.00 11.59 11.41
CA GLN A 40 -3.30 12.02 11.92
C GLN A 40 -4.13 12.45 10.71
N TYR A 41 -4.93 11.55 10.15
CA TYR A 41 -5.95 11.95 9.18
C TYR A 41 -7.12 12.57 9.93
N GLY A 42 -7.02 13.87 10.22
CA GLY A 42 -8.03 14.61 10.99
C GLY A 42 -7.60 16.04 11.28
N THR A 43 -7.16 16.81 10.28
CA THR A 43 -6.93 18.26 10.44
C THR A 43 -7.56 19.05 9.29
N GLY A 44 -8.84 18.77 9.02
CA GLY A 44 -9.74 19.83 8.57
C GLY A 44 -10.28 20.54 9.82
N LYS A 45 -10.31 21.88 9.83
CA LYS A 45 -10.91 22.67 10.91
C LYS A 45 -12.32 22.11 11.22
N GLY A 46 -12.49 21.41 12.35
CA GLY A 46 -13.78 20.88 12.79
C GLY A 46 -13.89 19.38 13.07
N THR A 47 -12.84 18.56 12.85
CA THR A 47 -12.90 17.11 13.16
C THR A 47 -11.78 16.66 14.10
N ALA A 48 -11.92 16.99 15.38
CA ALA A 48 -11.11 16.40 16.45
C ALA A 48 -11.54 14.93 16.65
N GLY A 49 -11.01 13.98 15.88
CA GLY A 49 -11.36 12.56 16.08
C GLY A 49 -10.96 11.52 15.03
N GLY A 50 -10.10 11.85 14.06
CA GLY A 50 -9.67 10.86 13.06
C GLY A 50 -8.77 9.76 13.65
N ARG A 51 -9.07 8.49 13.37
CA ARG A 51 -8.20 7.37 13.79
C ARG A 51 -6.82 7.52 13.14
N PRO A 52 -5.72 7.40 13.91
CA PRO A 52 -4.38 7.42 13.34
C PRO A 52 -4.25 6.34 12.26
N THR A 53 -3.75 6.72 11.09
CA THR A 53 -3.51 5.81 9.96
C THR A 53 -2.01 5.69 9.72
N LYS A 54 -1.52 4.53 9.28
CA LYS A 54 -0.11 4.36 8.90
C LYS A 54 0.07 4.68 7.42
N LEU A 55 1.00 5.58 7.12
CA LEU A 55 1.52 5.83 5.79
C LEU A 55 2.79 5.00 5.58
N TYR A 56 2.67 3.91 4.83
CA TYR A 56 3.81 3.05 4.47
C TYR A 56 4.60 3.62 3.28
N PHE A 57 5.92 3.47 3.37
CA PHE A 57 6.90 3.77 2.32
C PHE A 57 7.47 2.44 1.83
N LEU A 58 7.13 2.07 0.60
CA LEU A 58 7.52 0.82 -0.02
C LEU A 58 8.63 1.09 -1.04
N ASN A 59 9.63 0.21 -1.04
CA ASN A 59 10.55 0.09 -2.17
C ASN A 59 9.87 -0.63 -3.36
N GLU A 60 10.58 -0.73 -4.48
CA GLU A 60 10.03 -1.31 -5.71
C GLU A 60 9.60 -2.78 -5.54
N LYS A 61 10.46 -3.62 -4.96
CA LYS A 61 10.16 -5.05 -4.74
C LYS A 61 9.00 -5.25 -3.78
N GLN A 62 8.92 -4.46 -2.71
CA GLN A 62 7.79 -4.47 -1.78
C GLN A 62 6.47 -4.05 -2.46
N ARG A 63 6.51 -3.03 -3.33
CA ARG A 63 5.34 -2.59 -4.12
C ARG A 63 4.87 -3.71 -5.06
N ASP A 64 5.79 -4.36 -5.75
CA ASP A 64 5.46 -5.42 -6.69
C ASP A 64 4.88 -6.65 -5.99
N PHE A 65 5.47 -7.05 -4.87
CA PHE A 65 4.94 -8.12 -4.04
C PHE A 65 3.56 -7.77 -3.47
N LEU A 66 3.37 -6.54 -2.99
CA LEU A 66 2.06 -6.06 -2.57
C LEU A 66 1.03 -6.20 -3.70
N ILE A 67 1.37 -5.76 -4.93
CA ILE A 67 0.47 -5.88 -6.09
C ILE A 67 0.09 -7.33 -6.35
N VAL A 68 1.04 -8.27 -6.29
CA VAL A 68 0.79 -9.71 -6.45
C VAL A 68 -0.25 -10.22 -5.44
N LEU A 69 -0.18 -9.76 -4.19
CA LEU A 69 -1.09 -10.15 -3.10
C LEU A 69 -2.52 -9.59 -3.22
N LEU A 70 -2.72 -8.52 -4.01
CA LEU A 70 -4.04 -7.91 -4.14
C LEU A 70 -5.02 -8.80 -4.91
N LYS A 71 -6.31 -8.64 -4.62
CA LYS A 71 -7.39 -9.29 -5.38
C LYS A 71 -7.30 -8.89 -6.85
N ASN A 72 -7.66 -9.80 -7.74
CA ASN A 72 -7.65 -9.57 -9.17
C ASN A 72 -8.80 -8.62 -9.59
N THR A 73 -8.53 -7.32 -9.57
CA THR A 73 -9.27 -6.28 -10.33
C THR A 73 -8.61 -6.04 -11.69
N ARG A 74 -9.30 -5.35 -12.60
CA ARG A 74 -8.76 -5.04 -13.94
C ARG A 74 -7.42 -4.29 -13.87
N GLU A 75 -7.30 -3.36 -12.93
CA GLU A 75 -6.11 -2.54 -12.69
C GLU A 75 -4.98 -3.40 -12.13
N SER A 76 -5.25 -4.21 -11.10
CA SER A 76 -4.24 -5.10 -10.52
C SER A 76 -3.73 -6.14 -11.52
N VAL A 77 -4.59 -6.67 -12.39
CA VAL A 77 -4.20 -7.66 -13.41
C VAL A 77 -3.25 -7.06 -14.43
N LYS A 78 -3.50 -5.81 -14.85
CA LYS A 78 -2.59 -5.08 -15.74
C LYS A 78 -1.21 -4.92 -15.10
N LEU A 79 -1.14 -4.45 -13.85
CA LEU A 79 0.13 -4.27 -13.16
C LEU A 79 0.85 -5.60 -12.89
N LYS A 80 0.12 -6.65 -12.52
CA LYS A 80 0.70 -8.01 -12.38
C LYS A 80 1.31 -8.48 -13.70
N ALA A 81 0.62 -8.28 -14.83
CA ALA A 81 1.16 -8.64 -16.14
C ALA A 81 2.42 -7.83 -16.50
N GLU A 82 2.46 -6.53 -16.16
CA GLU A 82 3.64 -5.69 -16.33
C GLU A 82 4.82 -6.14 -15.46
N ILE A 83 4.55 -6.51 -14.20
CA ILE A 83 5.56 -7.08 -13.29
C ILE A 83 6.18 -8.34 -13.91
N ILE A 84 5.35 -9.27 -14.38
CA ILE A 84 5.84 -10.52 -14.99
C ILE A 84 6.60 -10.26 -16.29
N LYS A 85 6.23 -9.25 -17.08
CA LYS A 85 6.96 -8.89 -18.31
C LYS A 85 8.35 -8.31 -18.05
N ARG A 86 8.56 -7.66 -16.89
CA ARG A 86 9.84 -7.02 -16.54
C ARG A 86 10.71 -7.84 -15.59
N SER A 87 10.17 -8.93 -15.03
CA SER A 87 10.89 -9.85 -14.13
C SER A 87 11.64 -10.89 -14.95
#